data_AF-A0A2W6AB93-F1
#
_entry.id   AF-A0A2W6AB93-F1
#
_cell.length_a   1.000
_cell.length_b   1.000
_cell.length_c   1.000
_cell.angle_alpha   90.00
_cell.angle_beta   90.00
_cell.angle_gamma   90.00
#
_symmetry.space_group_name_H-M   'P 1'
#
loop_
_entity.id
_entity.type
_entity.pdbx_description
1 polymer ?
#
loop_
_entity_poly.entity_id
_entity_poly.type
_entity_poly.pdbx_seq_one_letter_code
_entity_poly.pdbx_strand_id
1 'polypeptide(L)'
;MRREHDPLGEFNVPVDAYYGVQAARARENFPISGLGPHPAFVRATVMVKKAAAMANAGTGRLPKSKADAIIAAADEVLAGKHLAHFVVDVFQAGAGTSHNMNSNEVLANRAIELLGGQRGDYSIVHPNDDVNMAQSTNDVIPTSMKIAMLEVLVGLQESLAHMRAALEAKAHEFDTILKPGRTHMQDAVPIRLGQEFAAYALTIKRASERLARASDAIKELNIGATAVGTGLNAEPEYITAVVQNLRKLTGFDMRGAESLVQATQSMGGVAEFSSAIRGLAIDLNKIANDLRLMSSGPFSGFGEIVL
;
A
#
# COMPACT_ATOMS: atom_id res chain seq x y z
N MET A 1 -32.16 -8.53 2.14
CA MET A 1 -31.06 -9.24 1.44
C MET A 1 -31.34 -9.20 -0.06
N ARG A 2 -30.30 -9.03 -0.89
CA ARG A 2 -30.28 -9.28 -2.33
C ARG A 2 -29.72 -10.69 -2.55
N ARG A 3 -30.30 -11.44 -3.48
CA ARG A 3 -29.78 -12.76 -3.86
C ARG A 3 -28.80 -12.59 -5.02
N GLU A 4 -27.60 -13.13 -4.87
CA GLU A 4 -26.58 -13.16 -5.90
C GLU A 4 -26.14 -14.59 -6.17
N HIS A 5 -25.48 -14.81 -7.31
CA HIS A 5 -25.09 -16.13 -7.79
C HIS A 5 -23.64 -16.12 -8.27
N ASP A 6 -22.87 -17.13 -7.84
CA ASP A 6 -21.56 -17.48 -8.36
C ASP A 6 -21.54 -18.97 -8.76
N PRO A 7 -20.43 -19.52 -9.27
CA PRO A 7 -20.37 -20.95 -9.63
C PRO A 7 -20.64 -21.93 -8.47
N LEU A 8 -20.62 -21.47 -7.21
CA LEU A 8 -20.97 -22.28 -6.03
C LEU A 8 -22.47 -22.21 -5.69
N GLY A 9 -23.25 -21.43 -6.45
CA GLY A 9 -24.69 -21.30 -6.34
C GLY A 9 -25.14 -19.96 -5.75
N GLU A 10 -26.39 -19.92 -5.30
CA GLU A 10 -27.00 -18.71 -4.76
C GLU A 10 -26.49 -18.37 -3.35
N PHE A 11 -26.45 -17.07 -3.04
CA PHE A 11 -26.04 -16.55 -1.74
C PHE A 11 -26.76 -15.23 -1.42
N ASN A 12 -27.00 -14.97 -0.13
CA ASN A 12 -27.68 -13.75 0.31
C ASN A 12 -26.66 -12.67 0.71
N VAL A 13 -26.77 -11.51 0.08
CA VAL A 13 -25.95 -10.32 0.34
C VAL A 13 -26.84 -9.20 0.91
N PRO A 14 -26.37 -8.35 1.83
CA PRO A 14 -27.16 -7.18 2.28
C PRO A 14 -27.56 -6.27 1.11
N VAL A 15 -28.76 -5.68 1.17
CA VAL A 15 -29.29 -4.86 0.05
C VAL A 15 -28.49 -3.57 -0.16
N ASP A 16 -27.97 -3.03 0.94
CA ASP A 16 -27.18 -1.82 1.04
C ASP A 16 -25.68 -2.06 0.76
N ALA A 17 -25.24 -3.30 0.62
CA ALA A 17 -23.87 -3.63 0.27
C ALA A 17 -23.58 -3.41 -1.22
N TYR A 18 -22.42 -2.83 -1.50
CA TYR A 18 -21.83 -2.80 -2.84
C TYR A 18 -20.99 -4.05 -3.16
N TYR A 19 -20.43 -4.72 -2.15
CA TYR A 19 -19.76 -6.00 -2.37
C TYR A 19 -20.76 -7.08 -2.80
N GLY A 20 -20.28 -8.13 -3.46
CA GLY A 20 -21.11 -9.19 -4.02
C GLY A 20 -20.93 -10.53 -3.33
N VAL A 21 -21.38 -11.58 -3.99
CA VAL A 21 -21.37 -12.96 -3.47
C VAL A 21 -19.99 -13.47 -3.09
N GLN A 22 -18.93 -13.20 -3.87
CA GLN A 22 -17.61 -13.76 -3.57
C GLN A 22 -16.99 -13.08 -2.34
N ALA A 23 -17.16 -11.77 -2.18
CA ALA A 23 -16.75 -11.07 -0.96
C ALA A 23 -17.56 -11.53 0.25
N ALA A 24 -18.87 -11.74 0.09
CA ALA A 24 -19.74 -12.21 1.17
C ALA A 24 -19.32 -13.61 1.65
N ARG A 25 -19.08 -14.54 0.72
CA ARG A 25 -18.55 -15.88 1.05
C ARG A 25 -17.16 -15.81 1.68
N ALA A 26 -16.28 -14.96 1.17
CA ALA A 26 -14.95 -14.80 1.75
C ALA A 26 -15.02 -14.32 3.21
N ARG A 27 -15.92 -13.38 3.51
CA ARG A 27 -16.15 -12.91 4.88
C ARG A 27 -16.63 -14.02 5.81
N GLU A 28 -17.47 -14.94 5.33
CA GLU A 28 -17.90 -16.12 6.12
C GLU A 28 -16.83 -17.20 6.24
N ASN A 29 -16.01 -17.39 5.21
CA ASN A 29 -14.96 -18.41 5.18
C ASN A 29 -13.71 -18.03 5.98
N PHE A 30 -13.44 -16.73 6.15
CA PHE A 30 -12.23 -16.21 6.79
C PHE A 30 -12.50 -15.28 8.00
N PRO A 31 -13.25 -15.70 9.04
CA PRO A 31 -13.48 -14.89 10.23
C PRO A 31 -12.30 -14.99 11.21
N ILE A 32 -11.09 -14.60 10.78
CA ILE A 32 -9.84 -14.91 11.50
C ILE A 32 -9.47 -13.83 12.51
N SER A 33 -9.34 -12.57 12.07
CA SER A 33 -8.84 -11.49 12.93
C SER A 33 -9.84 -10.39 13.20
N GLY A 34 -10.85 -10.24 12.32
CA GLY A 34 -11.76 -9.10 12.33
C GLY A 34 -11.12 -7.81 11.79
N LEU A 35 -9.88 -7.87 11.27
CA LEU A 35 -9.20 -6.73 10.67
C LEU A 35 -9.55 -6.65 9.18
N GLY A 36 -10.11 -5.52 8.77
CA GLY A 36 -10.31 -5.21 7.35
C GLY A 36 -9.00 -4.87 6.62
N PRO A 37 -9.04 -4.76 5.29
CA PRO A 37 -7.86 -4.44 4.50
C PRO A 37 -7.36 -3.02 4.82
N HIS A 38 -6.04 -2.84 4.80
CA HIS A 38 -5.45 -1.52 5.06
C HIS A 38 -5.99 -0.48 4.04
N PRO A 39 -6.37 0.75 4.46
CA PRO A 39 -6.98 1.72 3.55
C PRO A 39 -6.14 2.07 2.32
N ALA A 40 -4.81 2.16 2.45
CA ALA A 40 -3.91 2.37 1.31
C ALA A 40 -3.93 1.19 0.33
N PHE A 41 -4.14 -0.03 0.81
CA PHE A 41 -4.24 -1.21 -0.04
C PHE A 41 -5.56 -1.22 -0.83
N VAL A 42 -6.67 -0.82 -0.19
CA VAL A 42 -7.96 -0.60 -0.88
C VAL A 42 -7.80 0.46 -1.97
N ARG A 43 -7.27 1.65 -1.64
CA ARG A 43 -7.04 2.72 -2.62
C ARG A 43 -6.16 2.27 -3.77
N ALA A 44 -5.06 1.58 -3.48
CA ALA A 44 -4.17 1.06 -4.50
C ALA A 44 -4.85 0.07 -5.45
N THR A 45 -5.64 -0.88 -4.93
CA THR A 45 -6.41 -1.80 -5.78
C THR A 45 -7.41 -1.05 -6.65
N VAL A 46 -8.11 -0.06 -6.10
CA VAL A 46 -9.05 0.78 -6.87
C VAL A 46 -8.33 1.58 -7.96
N MET A 47 -7.13 2.12 -7.69
CA MET A 47 -6.30 2.77 -8.71
C MET A 47 -5.89 1.80 -9.83
N VAL A 48 -5.56 0.55 -9.50
CA VAL A 48 -5.31 -0.51 -10.50
C VAL A 48 -6.54 -0.76 -11.37
N LYS A 49 -7.74 -0.89 -10.76
CA LYS A 49 -8.99 -1.08 -11.52
C LYS A 49 -9.32 0.10 -12.41
N LYS A 50 -9.15 1.33 -11.92
CA LYS A 50 -9.31 2.55 -12.71
C LYS A 50 -8.35 2.59 -13.90
N ALA A 51 -7.06 2.33 -13.67
CA ALA A 51 -6.05 2.33 -14.72
C ALA A 51 -6.32 1.25 -15.78
N ALA A 52 -6.77 0.06 -15.36
CA ALA A 52 -7.11 -1.04 -16.25
C ALA A 52 -8.35 -0.74 -17.09
N ALA A 53 -9.40 -0.15 -16.51
CA ALA A 53 -10.57 0.30 -17.27
C ALA A 53 -10.21 1.36 -18.31
N MET A 54 -9.35 2.33 -17.95
CA MET A 54 -8.82 3.33 -18.89
C MET A 54 -8.01 2.69 -20.03
N ALA A 55 -7.17 1.69 -19.71
CA ALA A 55 -6.35 1.00 -20.70
C ALA A 55 -7.21 0.16 -21.66
N ASN A 56 -8.15 -0.64 -21.15
CA ASN A 56 -9.05 -1.46 -21.96
C ASN A 56 -10.01 -0.62 -22.82
N ALA A 57 -10.41 0.57 -22.35
CA ALA A 57 -11.16 1.51 -23.18
C ALA A 57 -10.29 2.07 -24.31
N GLY A 58 -9.02 2.36 -24.04
CA GLY A 58 -8.05 2.83 -25.02
C GLY A 58 -7.73 1.81 -26.11
N THR A 59 -7.78 0.50 -25.80
CA THR A 59 -7.65 -0.58 -26.79
C THR A 59 -8.97 -0.96 -27.46
N GLY A 60 -10.09 -0.36 -27.06
CA GLY A 60 -11.43 -0.67 -27.59
C GLY A 60 -12.03 -1.98 -27.09
N ARG A 61 -11.38 -2.69 -26.17
CA ARG A 61 -11.85 -3.95 -25.60
C ARG A 61 -13.00 -3.77 -24.60
N LEU A 62 -13.00 -2.66 -23.87
CA LEU A 62 -14.08 -2.30 -22.94
C LEU A 62 -14.92 -1.16 -23.55
N PRO A 63 -16.25 -1.33 -23.73
CA PRO A 63 -17.11 -0.26 -24.22
C PRO A 63 -17.00 1.00 -23.38
N LYS A 64 -16.93 2.16 -24.05
CA LYS A 64 -16.69 3.45 -23.40
C LYS A 64 -17.67 3.75 -22.26
N SER A 65 -18.96 3.45 -22.43
CA SER A 65 -19.97 3.66 -21.39
C SER A 65 -19.69 2.87 -20.10
N LYS A 66 -19.28 1.60 -20.22
CA LYS A 66 -18.89 0.78 -19.07
C LYS A 66 -17.60 1.29 -18.43
N ALA A 67 -16.60 1.62 -19.25
CA ALA A 67 -15.33 2.16 -18.78
C ALA A 67 -15.53 3.46 -17.98
N ASP A 68 -16.29 4.41 -18.52
CA ASP A 68 -16.57 5.70 -17.89
C ASP A 68 -17.31 5.49 -16.55
N ALA A 69 -18.25 4.54 -16.47
CA ALA A 69 -18.96 4.20 -15.24
C ALA A 69 -18.05 3.55 -14.18
N ILE A 70 -17.16 2.63 -14.58
CA ILE A 70 -16.18 1.99 -13.67
C ILE A 70 -15.18 3.03 -13.15
N ILE A 71 -14.72 3.93 -14.01
CA ILE A 71 -13.81 5.03 -13.67
C ILE A 71 -14.49 5.96 -12.65
N ALA A 72 -15.74 6.36 -12.89
CA ALA A 72 -16.49 7.20 -11.96
C ALA A 72 -16.74 6.50 -10.61
N ALA A 73 -17.06 5.20 -10.61
CA ALA A 73 -17.18 4.42 -9.38
C ALA A 73 -15.85 4.37 -8.60
N ALA A 74 -14.73 4.18 -9.30
CA ALA A 74 -13.41 4.19 -8.70
C ALA A 74 -13.07 5.57 -8.11
N ASP A 75 -13.42 6.66 -8.79
CA ASP A 75 -13.24 8.03 -8.30
C ASP A 75 -14.03 8.32 -7.02
N GLU A 76 -15.25 7.81 -6.90
CA GLU A 76 -16.01 7.91 -5.66
C GLU A 76 -15.29 7.20 -4.49
N VAL A 77 -14.75 6.01 -4.73
CA VAL A 77 -14.01 5.25 -3.69
C VAL A 77 -12.72 5.96 -3.31
N LEU A 78 -11.97 6.48 -4.29
CA LEU A 78 -10.74 7.25 -4.04
C LEU A 78 -11.02 8.57 -3.31
N ALA A 79 -12.21 9.15 -3.48
CA ALA A 79 -12.69 10.29 -2.70
C ALA A 79 -13.19 9.91 -1.29
N GLY A 80 -13.01 8.66 -0.86
CA GLY A 80 -13.34 8.18 0.49
C GLY A 80 -14.76 7.64 0.64
N LYS A 81 -15.55 7.56 -0.43
CA LYS A 81 -16.89 6.94 -0.37
C LYS A 81 -16.76 5.42 -0.40
N HIS A 82 -17.78 4.73 0.09
CA HIS A 82 -17.92 3.27 -0.03
C HIS A 82 -16.81 2.39 0.58
N LEU A 83 -15.87 2.97 1.34
CA LEU A 83 -14.77 2.21 1.97
C LEU A 83 -15.25 1.10 2.92
N ALA A 84 -16.43 1.26 3.51
CA ALA A 84 -17.06 0.26 4.38
C ALA A 84 -17.45 -1.05 3.65
N HIS A 85 -17.46 -1.06 2.31
CA HIS A 85 -17.82 -2.24 1.53
C HIS A 85 -16.62 -3.12 1.16
N PHE A 86 -15.41 -2.77 1.61
CA PHE A 86 -14.23 -3.62 1.53
C PHE A 86 -14.11 -4.42 2.83
N VAL A 87 -14.69 -5.62 2.83
CA VAL A 87 -15.08 -6.36 4.04
C VAL A 87 -14.25 -7.62 4.30
N VAL A 88 -13.31 -7.95 3.41
CA VAL A 88 -12.52 -9.18 3.51
C VAL A 88 -11.38 -9.03 4.52
N ASP A 89 -11.22 -10.02 5.40
CA ASP A 89 -10.15 -10.06 6.40
C ASP A 89 -8.75 -10.06 5.75
N VAL A 90 -7.76 -9.51 6.44
CA VAL A 90 -6.36 -9.57 5.99
C VAL A 90 -5.85 -11.01 5.85
N PHE A 91 -6.34 -11.93 6.68
CA PHE A 91 -6.04 -13.36 6.59
C PHE A 91 -7.03 -14.07 5.68
N GLN A 92 -6.84 -13.91 4.37
CA GLN A 92 -7.65 -14.50 3.30
C GLN A 92 -6.81 -15.43 2.42
N ALA A 93 -7.34 -15.84 1.27
CA ALA A 93 -6.59 -16.61 0.27
C ALA A 93 -5.25 -15.92 -0.06
N GLY A 94 -4.14 -16.67 -0.06
CA GLY A 94 -2.78 -16.12 -0.12
C GLY A 94 -2.43 -15.33 -1.39
N ALA A 95 -3.14 -15.55 -2.50
CA ALA A 95 -3.01 -14.74 -3.70
C ALA A 95 -3.72 -13.37 -3.58
N GLY A 96 -4.61 -13.19 -2.59
CA GLY A 96 -5.45 -12.00 -2.42
C GLY A 96 -6.73 -12.01 -3.27
N THR A 97 -7.18 -13.19 -3.73
CA THR A 97 -8.33 -13.32 -4.65
C THR A 97 -9.60 -12.72 -4.07
N SER A 98 -9.84 -12.92 -2.77
CA SER A 98 -11.05 -12.42 -2.13
C SER A 98 -11.10 -10.89 -2.11
N HIS A 99 -9.98 -10.21 -1.86
CA HIS A 99 -9.87 -8.73 -1.92
C HIS A 99 -9.96 -8.21 -3.36
N ASN A 100 -9.32 -8.89 -4.32
CA ASN A 100 -9.45 -8.54 -5.73
C ASN A 100 -10.92 -8.60 -6.17
N MET A 101 -11.61 -9.68 -5.83
CA MET A 101 -13.03 -9.86 -6.16
C MET A 101 -13.94 -8.92 -5.40
N ASN A 102 -13.66 -8.64 -4.12
CA ASN A 102 -14.39 -7.62 -3.37
C ASN A 102 -14.29 -6.26 -4.07
N SER A 103 -13.10 -5.89 -4.55
CA SER A 103 -12.90 -4.63 -5.29
C SER A 103 -13.65 -4.65 -6.62
N ASN A 104 -13.61 -5.77 -7.35
CA ASN A 104 -14.34 -5.94 -8.61
C ASN A 104 -15.86 -5.78 -8.42
N GLU A 105 -16.42 -6.45 -7.41
CA GLU A 105 -17.87 -6.43 -7.12
C GLU A 105 -18.34 -5.06 -6.65
N VAL A 106 -17.59 -4.39 -5.77
CA VAL A 106 -17.92 -3.03 -5.31
C VAL A 106 -17.98 -2.06 -6.48
N LEU A 107 -16.96 -2.07 -7.34
CA LEU A 107 -16.90 -1.18 -8.50
C LEU A 107 -17.96 -1.53 -9.55
N ALA A 108 -18.20 -2.83 -9.81
CA ALA A 108 -19.23 -3.27 -10.73
C ALA A 108 -20.62 -2.81 -10.28
N ASN A 109 -20.99 -3.09 -9.03
CA ASN A 109 -22.29 -2.71 -8.48
C ASN A 109 -22.50 -1.19 -8.46
N ARG A 110 -21.45 -0.43 -8.18
CA ARG A 110 -21.56 1.04 -8.25
C ARG A 110 -21.67 1.54 -9.68
N ALA A 111 -20.92 0.96 -10.63
CA ALA A 111 -21.03 1.30 -12.04
C ALA A 111 -22.41 0.94 -12.62
N ILE A 112 -23.02 -0.17 -12.20
CA ILE A 112 -24.38 -0.56 -12.58
C ILE A 112 -25.39 0.53 -12.16
N GLU A 113 -25.33 1.01 -10.92
CA GLU A 113 -26.21 2.09 -10.46
C GLU A 113 -26.00 3.39 -11.25
N LEU A 114 -24.74 3.74 -11.57
CA LEU A 114 -24.42 4.92 -12.38
C LEU A 114 -24.99 4.83 -13.80
N LEU A 115 -25.21 3.62 -14.30
CA LEU A 115 -25.86 3.33 -15.58
C LEU A 115 -27.39 3.14 -15.46
N GLY A 116 -27.97 3.39 -14.29
CA GLY A 116 -29.42 3.29 -14.04
C GLY A 116 -29.93 1.88 -13.77
N GLY A 117 -29.03 0.90 -13.61
CA GLY A 117 -29.37 -0.47 -13.26
C GLY A 117 -29.53 -0.69 -11.75
N GLN A 118 -29.82 -1.94 -11.37
CA GLN A 118 -29.88 -2.37 -9.98
C GLN A 118 -28.65 -3.20 -9.63
N ARG A 119 -28.07 -2.98 -8.44
CA ARG A 119 -26.94 -3.78 -7.94
C ARG A 119 -27.26 -5.27 -8.06
N GLY A 120 -26.27 -6.07 -8.44
CA GLY A 120 -26.38 -7.50 -8.74
C GLY A 120 -26.77 -7.80 -10.19
N ASP A 121 -27.19 -6.82 -10.97
CA ASP A 121 -27.41 -6.99 -12.41
C ASP A 121 -26.11 -6.93 -13.20
N TYR A 122 -25.34 -8.03 -13.11
CA TYR A 122 -24.05 -8.16 -13.78
C TYR A 122 -24.13 -8.30 -15.30
N SER A 123 -25.32 -8.23 -15.90
CA SER A 123 -25.46 -8.08 -17.36
C SER A 123 -25.05 -6.69 -17.86
N ILE A 124 -25.11 -5.68 -16.98
CA ILE A 124 -24.76 -4.29 -17.29
C ILE A 124 -23.26 -4.05 -17.11
N VAL A 125 -22.72 -4.36 -15.92
CA VAL A 125 -21.27 -4.37 -15.66
C VAL A 125 -20.92 -5.62 -14.84
N HIS A 126 -20.12 -6.49 -15.41
CA HIS A 126 -19.72 -7.75 -14.80
C HIS A 126 -18.39 -7.59 -14.02
N PRO A 127 -18.29 -8.09 -12.77
CA PRO A 127 -17.08 -7.92 -11.95
C PRO A 127 -15.85 -8.59 -12.57
N ASN A 128 -15.99 -9.74 -13.22
CA ASN A 128 -14.86 -10.39 -13.91
C ASN A 128 -14.65 -9.84 -15.32
N ASP A 129 -15.64 -10.03 -16.19
CA ASP A 129 -15.54 -9.72 -17.62
C ASP A 129 -15.30 -8.24 -17.93
N ASP A 130 -15.80 -7.30 -17.12
CA ASP A 130 -15.59 -5.87 -17.34
C ASP A 130 -14.56 -5.27 -16.36
N VAL A 131 -14.74 -5.39 -15.04
CA VAL A 131 -13.86 -4.73 -14.06
C VAL A 131 -12.50 -5.41 -13.93
N ASN A 132 -12.46 -6.74 -14.07
CA ASN A 132 -11.23 -7.55 -14.04
C ASN A 132 -10.71 -7.90 -15.45
N MET A 133 -11.20 -7.23 -16.49
CA MET A 133 -10.77 -7.46 -17.88
C MET A 133 -9.25 -7.31 -18.00
N ALA A 134 -8.61 -8.27 -18.70
CA ALA A 134 -7.17 -8.35 -18.93
C ALA A 134 -6.30 -8.40 -17.66
N GLN A 135 -6.86 -8.83 -16.53
CA GLN A 135 -6.18 -8.90 -15.23
C GLN A 135 -6.27 -10.30 -14.63
N SER A 136 -5.34 -10.56 -13.70
CA SER A 136 -5.39 -11.69 -12.78
C SER A 136 -5.27 -11.17 -11.35
N THR A 137 -5.74 -11.93 -10.37
CA THR A 137 -5.35 -11.63 -8.99
C THR A 137 -3.82 -11.59 -8.82
N ASN A 138 -3.11 -12.45 -9.54
CA ASN A 138 -1.66 -12.65 -9.39
C ASN A 138 -0.81 -11.47 -9.91
N ASP A 139 -1.38 -10.57 -10.70
CA ASP A 139 -0.71 -9.34 -11.15
C ASP A 139 -1.32 -8.07 -10.55
N VAL A 140 -2.60 -8.09 -10.20
CA VAL A 140 -3.27 -6.99 -9.50
C VAL A 140 -2.80 -6.84 -8.06
N ILE A 141 -2.73 -7.93 -7.29
CA ILE A 141 -2.45 -7.87 -5.85
C ILE A 141 -1.00 -7.43 -5.57
N PRO A 142 0.04 -7.99 -6.22
CA PRO A 142 1.40 -7.49 -6.04
C PRO A 142 1.56 -6.04 -6.48
N THR A 143 0.92 -5.63 -7.58
CA THR A 143 0.89 -4.24 -8.05
C THR A 143 0.24 -3.31 -7.02
N SER A 144 -0.93 -3.69 -6.49
CA SER A 144 -1.65 -2.93 -5.47
C SER A 144 -0.82 -2.79 -4.19
N MET A 145 -0.16 -3.86 -3.77
CA MET A 145 0.69 -3.83 -2.57
C MET A 145 1.87 -2.88 -2.74
N LYS A 146 2.56 -2.92 -3.88
CA LYS A 146 3.68 -2.02 -4.20
C LYS A 146 3.25 -0.55 -4.19
N ILE A 147 2.09 -0.23 -4.80
CA ILE A 147 1.52 1.12 -4.81
C ILE A 147 1.19 1.57 -3.37
N ALA A 148 0.54 0.72 -2.58
CA ALA A 148 0.19 1.04 -1.19
C ALA A 148 1.44 1.28 -0.32
N MET A 149 2.51 0.49 -0.53
CA MET A 149 3.78 0.68 0.16
C MET A 149 4.43 2.02 -0.20
N LEU A 150 4.42 2.41 -1.48
CA LEU A 150 4.91 3.71 -1.93
C LEU A 150 4.09 4.86 -1.34
N GLU A 151 2.76 4.71 -1.26
CA GLU A 151 1.88 5.71 -0.67
C GLU A 151 2.17 5.92 0.82
N VAL A 152 2.30 4.84 1.60
CA VAL A 152 2.61 4.91 3.04
C VAL A 152 4.03 5.46 3.27
N LEU A 153 4.97 5.17 2.37
CA LEU A 153 6.34 5.68 2.45
C LEU A 153 6.40 7.21 2.42
N VAL A 154 5.50 7.90 1.70
CA VAL A 154 5.48 9.37 1.66
C VAL A 154 5.32 9.94 3.06
N GLY A 155 4.29 9.50 3.80
CA GLY A 155 4.06 9.97 5.17
C GLY A 155 5.18 9.57 6.15
N LEU A 156 5.82 8.42 5.94
CA LEU A 156 7.00 8.03 6.71
C LEU A 156 8.18 8.98 6.44
N GLN A 157 8.45 9.33 5.19
CA GLN A 157 9.53 10.26 4.83
C GLN A 157 9.30 11.66 5.42
N GLU A 158 8.06 12.15 5.40
CA GLU A 158 7.69 13.41 6.06
C GLU A 158 7.94 13.36 7.57
N SER A 159 7.53 12.26 8.22
CA SER A 159 7.74 12.07 9.66
C SER A 159 9.23 12.01 10.02
N LEU A 160 10.04 11.34 9.20
CA LEU A 160 11.50 11.29 9.38
C LEU A 160 12.14 12.66 9.14
N ALA A 161 11.66 13.44 8.18
CA ALA A 161 12.13 14.81 7.95
C ALA A 161 11.84 15.72 9.14
N HIS A 162 10.63 15.63 9.72
CA HIS A 162 10.27 16.36 10.95
C HIS A 162 11.14 15.95 12.13
N MET A 163 11.33 14.64 12.34
CA MET A 163 12.21 14.12 13.40
C MET A 163 13.65 14.61 13.22
N ARG A 164 14.18 14.57 11.98
CA ARG A 164 15.52 15.08 11.68
C ARG A 164 15.65 16.55 12.05
N ALA A 165 14.71 17.39 11.61
CA ALA A 165 14.74 18.83 11.88
C ALA A 165 14.70 19.12 13.39
N ALA A 166 13.88 18.37 14.16
CA ALA A 166 13.84 18.51 15.62
C ALA A 166 15.17 18.11 16.28
N LEU A 167 15.80 17.02 15.83
CA LEU A 167 17.12 16.60 16.32
C LEU A 167 18.21 17.60 15.94
N GLU A 168 18.18 18.18 14.73
CA GLU A 168 19.10 19.23 14.29
C GLU A 168 18.96 20.49 15.14
N ALA A 169 17.72 20.92 15.42
CA ALA A 169 17.45 22.07 16.29
C ALA A 169 18.01 21.85 17.71
N LYS A 170 17.77 20.66 18.28
CA LYS A 170 18.33 20.29 19.60
C LYS A 170 19.84 20.14 19.57
N ALA A 171 20.42 19.68 18.47
CA ALA A 171 21.87 19.63 18.31
C ALA A 171 22.49 21.03 18.42
N HIS A 172 21.88 22.04 17.80
CA HIS A 172 22.32 23.43 17.92
C HIS A 172 22.11 24.01 19.32
N GLU A 173 20.94 23.77 19.93
CA GLU A 173 20.63 24.24 21.30
C GLU A 173 21.62 23.68 22.33
N PHE A 174 22.02 22.41 22.17
CA PHE A 174 22.87 21.69 23.11
C PHE A 174 24.36 21.73 22.78
N ASP A 175 24.79 22.47 21.75
CA ASP A 175 26.18 22.44 21.29
C ASP A 175 27.16 23.04 22.32
N THR A 176 26.69 23.84 23.27
CA THR A 176 27.55 24.40 24.34
C THR A 176 27.63 23.52 25.58
N ILE A 177 26.79 22.48 25.69
CA ILE A 177 26.68 21.64 26.89
C ILE A 177 27.69 20.50 26.81
N LEU A 178 28.71 20.52 27.68
CA LEU A 178 29.64 19.41 27.87
C LEU A 178 29.08 18.38 28.86
N LYS A 179 29.18 17.10 28.50
CA LYS A 179 28.85 15.96 29.35
C LYS A 179 29.95 14.88 29.27
N PRO A 180 30.05 13.97 30.25
CA PRO A 180 30.87 12.78 30.09
C PRO A 180 30.32 11.92 28.93
N GLY A 181 31.19 11.52 28.00
CA GLY A 181 30.87 10.43 27.09
C GLY A 181 30.79 9.11 27.87
N ARG A 182 30.11 8.10 27.33
CA ARG A 182 30.11 6.76 27.91
C ARG A 182 30.34 5.68 26.86
N THR A 183 31.29 4.79 27.13
CA THR A 183 31.52 3.56 26.37
C THR A 183 31.42 2.38 27.32
N HIS A 184 30.74 1.30 26.93
CA HIS A 184 30.44 0.16 27.83
C HIS A 184 29.74 0.59 29.14
N MET A 185 28.93 1.65 29.10
CA MET A 185 28.28 2.27 30.27
C MET A 185 29.24 2.81 31.36
N GLN A 186 30.53 2.94 31.05
CA GLN A 186 31.54 3.55 31.92
C GLN A 186 31.85 4.98 31.47
N ASP A 187 32.35 5.81 32.38
CA ASP A 187 32.77 7.18 32.09
C ASP A 187 33.91 7.20 31.05
N ALA A 188 33.83 8.14 30.10
CA ALA A 188 34.82 8.33 29.04
C ALA A 188 35.17 9.82 28.87
N VAL A 189 35.92 10.14 27.81
CA VAL A 189 36.28 11.53 27.49
C VAL A 189 35.03 12.41 27.26
N PRO A 190 35.10 13.72 27.53
CA PRO A 190 33.97 14.62 27.34
C PRO A 190 33.46 14.66 25.89
N ILE A 191 32.16 14.86 25.74
CA ILE A 191 31.47 15.12 24.48
C ILE A 191 30.44 16.23 24.69
N ARG A 192 30.12 16.99 23.65
CA ARG A 192 29.02 17.95 23.72
C ARG A 192 27.69 17.25 23.45
N LEU A 193 26.66 17.54 24.21
CA LEU A 193 25.33 16.95 24.01
C LEU A 193 24.81 17.25 22.58
N GLY A 194 25.12 18.43 22.05
CA GLY A 194 24.84 18.77 20.65
C GLY A 194 25.49 17.84 19.63
N GLN A 195 26.69 17.31 19.88
CA GLN A 195 27.35 16.35 18.98
C GLN A 195 26.61 15.01 18.95
N GLU A 196 26.10 14.53 20.09
CA GLU A 196 25.28 13.31 20.15
C GLU A 196 23.97 13.48 19.36
N PHE A 197 23.28 14.62 19.55
CA PHE A 197 22.04 14.91 18.82
C PHE A 197 22.25 15.13 17.32
N ALA A 198 23.36 15.77 16.92
CA ALA A 198 23.74 15.89 15.51
C ALA A 198 23.97 14.50 14.87
N ALA A 199 24.54 13.56 15.61
CA ALA A 199 24.71 12.19 15.15
C ALA A 199 23.36 11.48 14.98
N TYR A 200 22.39 11.67 15.89
CA TYR A 200 21.03 11.14 15.73
C TYR A 200 20.35 11.69 14.47
N ALA A 201 20.43 13.01 14.24
CA ALA A 201 19.90 13.63 13.04
C ALA A 201 20.51 13.04 11.75
N LEU A 202 21.83 12.89 11.72
CA LEU A 202 22.52 12.28 10.58
C LEU A 202 22.11 10.83 10.35
N THR A 203 21.89 10.06 11.43
CA THR A 203 21.36 8.69 11.36
C THR A 203 19.98 8.66 10.69
N ILE A 204 19.06 9.53 11.12
CA ILE A 204 17.72 9.64 10.50
C ILE A 204 17.82 10.03 9.02
N LYS A 205 18.69 10.97 8.68
CA LYS A 205 18.95 11.36 7.29
C LYS A 205 19.38 10.15 6.44
N ARG A 206 20.38 9.41 6.91
CA ARG A 206 20.92 8.23 6.20
C ARG A 206 19.89 7.11 6.09
N ALA A 207 19.05 6.91 7.10
CA ALA A 207 17.96 5.94 7.06
C ALA A 207 16.91 6.32 6.01
N SER A 208 16.49 7.60 5.97
CA SER A 208 15.59 8.16 4.95
C SER A 208 16.13 7.96 3.53
N GLU A 209 17.41 8.27 3.29
CA GLU A 209 18.08 8.06 2.00
C GLU A 209 18.12 6.56 1.61
N ARG A 210 18.32 5.66 2.58
CA ARG A 210 18.34 4.20 2.36
C ARG A 210 16.96 3.68 1.98
N LEU A 211 15.91 4.14 2.66
CA LEU A 211 14.52 3.83 2.31
C LEU A 211 14.16 4.33 0.91
N ALA A 212 14.58 5.55 0.55
CA ALA A 212 14.35 6.11 -0.78
C ALA A 212 15.02 5.26 -1.87
N ARG A 213 16.26 4.80 -1.66
CA ARG A 213 16.93 3.89 -2.61
C ARG A 213 16.23 2.53 -2.71
N ALA A 214 15.93 1.89 -1.58
CA ALA A 214 15.26 0.58 -1.55
C ALA A 214 13.84 0.64 -2.15
N SER A 215 13.19 1.80 -2.13
CA SER A 215 11.88 1.98 -2.76
C SER A 215 11.89 1.81 -4.28
N ASP A 216 13.05 1.90 -4.93
CA ASP A 216 13.12 1.67 -6.38
C ASP A 216 12.74 0.23 -6.77
N ALA A 217 13.10 -0.76 -5.94
CA ALA A 217 12.79 -2.16 -6.19
C ALA A 217 11.28 -2.46 -6.19
N ILE A 218 10.46 -1.62 -5.55
CA ILE A 218 8.99 -1.75 -5.54
C ILE A 218 8.30 -0.86 -6.57
N LYS A 219 9.04 -0.10 -7.40
CA LYS A 219 8.49 0.67 -8.52
C LYS A 219 8.33 -0.15 -9.80
N GLU A 220 8.88 -1.36 -9.83
CA GLU A 220 8.72 -2.31 -10.93
C GLU A 220 7.42 -3.13 -10.75
N LEU A 221 6.53 -3.09 -11.75
CA LEU A 221 5.18 -3.65 -11.68
C LEU A 221 5.05 -4.87 -12.62
N ASN A 222 4.37 -5.91 -12.14
CA ASN A 222 4.03 -7.07 -12.95
C ASN A 222 2.62 -7.01 -13.55
N ILE A 223 1.88 -5.90 -13.41
CA ILE A 223 0.56 -5.76 -14.03
C ILE A 223 0.62 -6.04 -15.54
N GLY A 224 -0.29 -6.88 -16.03
CA GLY A 224 -0.24 -7.41 -17.39
C GLY A 224 0.41 -8.79 -17.50
N ALA A 225 1.01 -9.31 -16.42
CA ALA A 225 1.52 -10.69 -16.32
C ALA A 225 0.42 -11.76 -16.38
N THR A 226 -0.81 -11.37 -15.99
CA THR A 226 -1.97 -12.23 -15.81
C THR A 226 -1.69 -13.40 -14.86
N ALA A 227 -2.03 -14.64 -15.23
CA ALA A 227 -2.06 -15.76 -14.30
C ALA A 227 -0.66 -16.20 -13.83
N VAL A 228 0.29 -16.30 -14.76
CA VAL A 228 1.60 -16.93 -14.54
C VAL A 228 2.78 -16.15 -15.11
N GLY A 229 2.56 -14.91 -15.58
CA GLY A 229 3.63 -14.05 -16.11
C GLY A 229 3.77 -14.03 -17.63
N THR A 230 3.00 -14.82 -18.37
CA THR A 230 3.08 -14.85 -19.84
C THR A 230 2.35 -13.70 -20.52
N GLY A 231 1.46 -13.01 -19.80
CA GLY A 231 0.59 -12.00 -20.37
C GLY A 231 -0.55 -12.55 -21.23
N LEU A 232 -0.81 -13.86 -21.19
CA LEU A 232 -1.97 -14.44 -21.87
C LEU A 232 -3.26 -13.74 -21.40
N ASN A 233 -4.11 -13.35 -22.35
CA ASN A 233 -5.33 -12.54 -22.17
C ASN A 233 -5.10 -11.04 -21.87
N ALA A 234 -3.87 -10.54 -22.00
CA ALA A 234 -3.55 -9.11 -21.96
C ALA A 234 -2.83 -8.68 -23.25
N GLU A 235 -3.38 -7.71 -23.96
CA GLU A 235 -2.77 -7.16 -25.18
C GLU A 235 -1.53 -6.32 -24.84
N PRO A 236 -0.44 -6.35 -25.63
CA PRO A 236 0.76 -5.55 -25.36
C PRO A 236 0.48 -4.04 -25.18
N GLU A 237 -0.49 -3.51 -25.93
CA GLU A 237 -0.96 -2.13 -25.84
C GLU A 237 -1.64 -1.86 -24.50
N TYR A 238 -2.43 -2.81 -23.99
CA TYR A 238 -3.02 -2.73 -22.65
C TYR A 238 -1.94 -2.70 -21.58
N ILE A 239 -0.94 -3.59 -21.65
CA ILE A 239 0.15 -3.68 -20.66
C ILE A 239 0.92 -2.35 -20.60
N THR A 240 1.21 -1.76 -21.76
CA THR A 240 1.88 -0.46 -21.84
C THR A 240 0.99 0.65 -21.26
N ALA A 241 -0.28 0.69 -21.66
CA ALA A 241 -1.22 1.73 -21.26
C ALA A 241 -1.55 1.69 -19.75
N VAL A 242 -1.71 0.51 -19.15
CA VAL A 242 -2.05 0.38 -17.72
C VAL A 242 -0.92 0.88 -16.84
N VAL A 243 0.35 0.59 -17.18
CA VAL A 243 1.50 1.14 -16.45
C VAL A 243 1.56 2.66 -16.58
N GLN A 244 1.35 3.21 -17.78
CA GLN A 244 1.32 4.66 -18.00
C GLN A 244 0.19 5.34 -17.20
N ASN A 245 -1.00 4.74 -17.18
CA ASN A 245 -2.14 5.25 -16.42
C ASN A 245 -1.85 5.20 -14.92
N LEU A 246 -1.25 4.12 -14.42
CA LEU A 246 -0.85 4.02 -13.01
C LEU A 246 0.16 5.11 -12.62
N ARG A 247 1.19 5.35 -13.45
CA ARG A 247 2.15 6.46 -13.22
C ARG A 247 1.45 7.81 -13.10
N LYS A 248 0.49 8.09 -13.99
CA LYS A 248 -0.28 9.35 -13.97
C LYS A 248 -1.18 9.46 -12.73
N LEU A 249 -1.84 8.37 -12.35
CA LEU A 249 -2.78 8.36 -11.22
C LEU A 249 -2.07 8.46 -9.87
N THR A 250 -0.92 7.79 -9.71
CA THR A 250 -0.20 7.77 -8.44
C THR A 250 0.83 8.88 -8.29
N GLY A 251 1.32 9.43 -9.42
CA GLY A 251 2.46 10.35 -9.43
C GLY A 251 3.82 9.68 -9.17
N PHE A 252 3.85 8.34 -8.99
CA PHE A 252 5.10 7.61 -8.80
C PHE A 252 5.74 7.23 -10.14
N ASP A 253 7.07 7.31 -10.20
CA ASP A 253 7.86 6.90 -11.36
C ASP A 253 7.99 5.36 -11.43
N MET A 254 6.87 4.70 -11.72
CA MET A 254 6.77 3.25 -11.83
C MET A 254 7.12 2.77 -13.25
N ARG A 255 7.53 1.52 -13.37
CA ARG A 255 7.90 0.88 -14.64
C ARG A 255 7.31 -0.53 -14.73
N GLY A 256 7.08 -1.00 -15.96
CA GLY A 256 6.77 -2.40 -16.19
C GLY A 256 7.99 -3.26 -15.92
N ALA A 257 7.78 -4.50 -15.48
CA ALA A 257 8.86 -5.44 -15.21
C ALA A 257 9.62 -5.84 -16.48
N GLU A 258 10.93 -6.01 -16.36
CA GLU A 258 11.77 -6.58 -17.42
C GLU A 258 11.30 -7.99 -17.81
N SER A 259 10.92 -8.79 -16.81
CA SER A 259 10.34 -10.12 -16.99
C SER A 259 9.10 -10.29 -16.13
N LEU A 260 7.94 -10.35 -16.78
CA LEU A 260 6.65 -10.57 -16.11
C LEU A 260 6.58 -11.92 -15.38
N VAL A 261 7.25 -12.95 -15.89
CA VAL A 261 7.34 -14.27 -15.23
C VAL A 261 8.13 -14.19 -13.95
N GLN A 262 9.33 -13.59 -13.98
CA GLN A 262 10.15 -13.44 -12.77
C GLN A 262 9.45 -12.55 -11.73
N ALA A 263 8.86 -11.44 -12.17
CA ALA A 263 8.20 -10.49 -11.28
C ALA A 263 6.91 -11.04 -10.64
N THR A 264 6.30 -12.08 -11.24
CA THR A 264 5.13 -12.79 -10.68
C THR A 264 5.55 -13.85 -9.67
N GLN A 265 6.74 -14.43 -9.81
CA GLN A 265 7.25 -15.46 -8.87
C GLN A 265 7.99 -14.86 -7.67
N SER A 266 8.62 -13.70 -7.83
CA SER A 266 9.53 -13.13 -6.85
C SER A 266 8.94 -11.94 -6.10
N MET A 267 9.03 -11.99 -4.77
CA MET A 267 8.75 -10.86 -3.88
C MET A 267 10.05 -10.18 -3.38
N GLY A 268 11.17 -10.37 -4.09
CA GLY A 268 12.49 -9.89 -3.69
C GLY A 268 12.54 -8.39 -3.41
N GLY A 269 11.97 -7.56 -4.28
CA GLY A 269 11.93 -6.10 -4.07
C GLY A 269 11.17 -5.68 -2.81
N VAL A 270 10.11 -6.42 -2.44
CA VAL A 270 9.37 -6.19 -1.19
C VAL A 270 10.22 -6.59 0.02
N ALA A 271 10.97 -7.70 -0.06
CA ALA A 271 11.89 -8.12 0.99
C ALA A 271 13.09 -7.16 1.18
N GLU A 272 13.60 -6.58 0.09
CA GLU A 272 14.62 -5.54 0.11
C GLU A 272 14.12 -4.29 0.84
N PHE A 273 12.94 -3.80 0.45
CA PHE A 273 12.31 -2.65 1.10
C PHE A 273 12.03 -2.91 2.58
N SER A 274 11.51 -4.10 2.93
CA SER A 274 11.33 -4.53 4.32
C SER A 274 12.64 -4.54 5.12
N SER A 275 13.76 -4.92 4.50
CA SER A 275 15.08 -4.89 5.14
C SER A 275 15.54 -3.47 5.45
N ALA A 276 15.28 -2.51 4.56
CA ALA A 276 15.57 -1.10 4.82
C ALA A 276 14.74 -0.54 5.99
N ILE A 277 13.47 -0.94 6.10
CA ILE A 277 12.61 -0.60 7.26
C ILE A 277 13.17 -1.20 8.55
N ARG A 278 13.61 -2.46 8.53
CA ARG A 278 14.27 -3.07 9.71
C ARG A 278 15.52 -2.31 10.14
N GLY A 279 16.31 -1.82 9.18
CA GLY A 279 17.46 -0.97 9.45
C GLY A 279 17.07 0.32 10.19
N LEU A 280 16.02 1.01 9.73
CA LEU A 280 15.48 2.18 10.43
C LEU A 280 15.02 1.84 11.85
N ALA A 281 14.35 0.69 12.05
CA ALA A 281 13.89 0.29 13.38
C ALA A 281 15.04 0.09 14.38
N ILE A 282 16.17 -0.45 13.94
CA ILE A 282 17.38 -0.60 14.77
C ILE A 282 17.92 0.78 15.17
N ASP A 283 18.02 1.70 14.21
CA ASP A 283 18.50 3.07 14.44
C ASP A 283 17.59 3.82 15.43
N LEU A 284 16.27 3.73 15.23
CA LEU A 284 15.27 4.35 16.12
C LEU A 284 15.33 3.74 17.53
N ASN A 285 15.47 2.42 17.64
CA ASN A 285 15.60 1.76 18.93
C ASN A 285 16.83 2.26 19.69
N LYS A 286 17.97 2.46 19.00
CA LYS A 286 19.16 3.05 19.63
C LYS A 286 18.89 4.46 20.14
N ILE A 287 18.35 5.33 19.30
CA ILE A 287 18.06 6.73 19.67
C ILE A 287 17.10 6.79 20.86
N ALA A 288 16.01 6.01 20.83
CA ALA A 288 15.03 5.97 21.91
C ALA A 288 15.64 5.47 23.22
N ASN A 289 16.50 4.45 23.17
CA ASN A 289 17.17 3.94 24.38
C ASN A 289 18.16 4.95 24.96
N ASP A 290 18.92 5.67 24.13
CA ASP A 290 19.80 6.73 24.60
C ASP A 290 19.01 7.83 25.31
N LEU A 291 17.93 8.33 24.71
CA LEU A 291 17.08 9.35 25.31
C LEU A 291 16.47 8.87 26.63
N ARG A 292 15.96 7.64 26.68
CA ARG A 292 15.41 7.03 27.90
C ARG A 292 16.46 6.90 29.00
N LEU A 293 17.68 6.48 28.66
CA LEU A 293 18.77 6.37 29.62
C LEU A 293 19.19 7.75 30.12
N MET A 294 19.46 8.71 29.24
CA MET A 294 19.82 10.07 29.64
C MET A 294 18.75 10.73 30.52
N SER A 295 17.47 10.41 30.31
CA SER A 295 16.36 10.93 31.12
C SER A 295 16.07 10.10 32.39
N SER A 296 16.75 8.98 32.61
CA SER A 296 16.52 8.15 33.80
C SER A 296 16.79 8.93 35.09
N GLY A 297 15.89 8.84 36.07
CA GLY A 297 15.96 9.68 37.27
C GLY A 297 14.58 9.82 37.95
N PRO A 298 14.34 10.88 38.75
CA PRO A 298 15.15 12.10 38.84
C PRO A 298 16.34 12.02 39.82
N PHE A 299 16.38 11.06 40.76
CA PHE A 299 17.38 11.06 41.84
C PHE A 299 18.42 9.93 41.77
N SER A 300 18.13 8.85 41.05
CA SER A 300 18.91 7.61 41.07
C SER A 300 19.27 7.08 39.68
N GLY A 301 19.14 7.93 38.65
CA GLY A 301 19.53 7.63 37.26
C GLY A 301 20.54 8.64 36.74
N PHE A 302 20.67 8.76 35.41
CA PHE A 302 21.60 9.69 34.80
C PHE A 302 21.17 11.16 34.92
N GLY A 303 19.89 11.48 34.72
CA GLY A 303 19.35 12.83 34.87
C GLY A 303 20.00 13.88 33.96
N GLU A 304 20.51 13.49 32.79
CA GLU A 304 21.21 14.39 31.86
C GLU A 304 20.26 15.23 31.01
N ILE A 305 19.06 14.73 30.75
CA ILE A 305 17.99 15.45 30.04
C ILE A 305 16.65 15.27 30.76
N VAL A 306 15.73 16.19 30.51
CA VAL A 306 14.33 16.11 30.97
C VAL A 306 13.43 16.01 29.74
N LEU A 307 12.57 14.98 29.72
CA LEU A 307 11.55 14.76 28.70
C LEU A 307 10.19 15.28 29.17
#